data_AF-A0A8K0KQN1-F1
#
_entry.id   AF-A0A8K0KQN1-F1
#
_cell.length_a   1.000
_cell.length_b   1.000
_cell.length_c   1.000
_cell.angle_alpha   90.00
_cell.angle_beta   90.00
_cell.angle_gamma   90.00
#
_symmetry.space_group_name_H-M   'P 1'
#
loop_
_entity.id
_entity.type
_entity.pdbx_description
1 polymer ?
#
loop_
_entity_poly.entity_id
_entity_poly.type
_entity_poly.pdbx_seq_one_letter_code
_entity_poly.pdbx_strand_id
1 'polypeptide(L)'
;MYDDPVALYFTFRAFYTRYWFRLHEVSSHKQGILCLCLLFERLLQRNEPQLWFHFRFINIQPVQVVFKWLMRGFSGHLPPEQLLYLWDVVLAYDSLEVLPLLAAAILSFRKESILAVDSLQSVEAVLADLSSLAVMPILQLTLMKGNI
;
A
#
# COMPACT_ATOMS: atom_id res chain seq x y z
N MET A 1 -9.34 -14.71 19.65
CA MET A 1 -8.19 -14.04 19.01
C MET A 1 -8.55 -12.57 18.77
N TYR A 2 -8.44 -11.63 19.70
CA TYR A 2 -7.66 -11.50 20.92
C TYR A 2 -8.62 -11.47 22.13
N ASP A 3 -8.31 -12.23 23.18
CA ASP A 3 -9.30 -12.52 24.21
C ASP A 3 -9.36 -11.47 25.34
N ASP A 4 -8.43 -10.50 25.30
CA ASP A 4 -8.44 -9.33 26.18
C ASP A 4 -8.63 -8.02 25.38
N PRO A 5 -9.85 -7.45 25.37
CA PRO A 5 -10.16 -6.16 24.76
C PRO A 5 -9.32 -5.01 25.31
N VAL A 6 -8.89 -5.08 26.57
CA VAL A 6 -8.09 -4.03 27.21
C VAL A 6 -6.68 -4.01 26.61
N ALA A 7 -6.01 -5.16 26.56
CA ALA A 7 -4.71 -5.30 25.90
C ALA A 7 -4.78 -4.90 24.41
N LEU A 8 -5.84 -5.28 23.70
CA LEU A 8 -6.02 -4.92 22.30
C LEU A 8 -6.14 -3.40 22.12
N TYR A 9 -6.95 -2.73 22.96
CA TYR A 9 -7.08 -1.27 22.93
C TYR A 9 -5.74 -0.58 23.15
N PHE A 10 -4.97 -0.99 24.16
CA PHE A 10 -3.68 -0.38 24.44
C PHE A 10 -2.65 -0.63 23.35
N THR A 11 -2.66 -1.83 22.75
CA THR A 11 -1.80 -2.18 21.61
C THR A 11 -2.14 -1.30 20.39
N PHE A 12 -3.42 -1.21 20.04
CA PHE A 12 -3.87 -0.39 18.93
C PHE A 12 -3.57 1.09 19.17
N ARG A 13 -3.81 1.60 20.39
CA ARG A 13 -3.50 2.99 20.77
C ARG A 13 -2.02 3.28 20.58
N ALA A 14 -1.13 2.41 21.06
CA ALA A 14 0.31 2.57 20.91
C ALA A 14 0.74 2.58 19.44
N PHE A 15 0.16 1.68 18.63
CA PHE A 15 0.42 1.63 17.20
C PHE A 15 -0.06 2.91 16.49
N TYR A 16 -1.27 3.38 16.83
CA TYR A 16 -1.87 4.56 16.23
C TYR A 16 -1.09 5.83 16.53
N THR A 17 -0.73 6.06 17.80
CA THR A 17 0.01 7.26 18.21
C THR A 17 1.45 7.27 17.71
N ARG A 18 2.03 6.11 17.36
CA ARG A 18 3.37 6.03 16.76
C ARG A 18 3.34 6.20 15.24
N TYR A 19 2.39 5.54 14.57
CA TYR A 19 2.35 5.42 13.11
C TYR A 19 1.09 6.02 12.49
N TRP A 20 -0.08 5.46 12.79
CA TRP A 20 -1.31 5.74 12.01
C TRP A 20 -1.84 7.16 12.10
N PHE A 21 -1.55 7.92 13.15
CA PHE A 21 -1.94 9.33 13.19
C PHE A 21 -1.36 10.11 12.00
N ARG A 22 -0.17 9.74 11.51
CA ARG A 22 0.52 10.39 10.38
C ARG A 22 -0.16 10.17 9.04
N LEU A 23 -1.01 9.14 8.94
CA LEU A 23 -1.82 8.88 7.75
C LEU A 23 -3.02 9.81 7.67
N HIS A 24 -3.43 10.43 8.79
CA HIS A 24 -4.65 11.23 8.90
C HIS A 24 -4.38 12.72 9.15
N GLU A 25 -3.11 13.10 9.24
CA GLU A 25 -2.68 14.48 9.43
C GLU A 25 -2.03 15.02 8.16
N VAL A 26 -2.47 16.19 7.71
CA VAL A 26 -1.81 16.93 6.64
C VAL A 26 -0.54 17.56 7.22
N SER A 27 0.60 16.93 6.98
CA SER A 27 1.90 17.41 7.46
C SER A 27 2.99 17.23 6.40
N SER A 28 4.09 17.96 6.56
CA SER A 28 5.32 17.82 5.75
C SER A 28 6.25 16.71 6.27
N HIS A 29 5.78 15.88 7.21
CA HIS A 29 6.59 14.81 7.78
C HIS A 29 6.88 13.74 6.71
N LYS A 30 8.13 13.23 6.66
CA LYS A 30 8.56 12.24 5.64
C LYS A 30 7.72 10.96 5.61
N GLN A 31 7.16 10.59 6.76
CA GLN A 31 6.29 9.43 6.97
C GLN A 31 4.80 9.80 6.95
N GLY A 32 4.45 11.06 6.62
CA GLY A 32 3.07 11.51 6.52
C GLY A 32 2.45 11.11 5.17
N ILE A 33 1.12 11.08 5.11
CA ILE A 33 0.39 10.57 3.93
C ILE A 33 0.83 11.22 2.61
N LEU A 34 1.06 12.54 2.59
CA LEU A 34 1.50 13.24 1.37
C LEU A 34 2.84 12.72 0.86
N CYS A 35 3.82 12.54 1.76
CA CYS A 35 5.13 12.01 1.41
C CYS A 35 5.06 10.54 0.98
N LEU A 36 4.19 9.75 1.59
CA LEU A 36 3.96 8.35 1.22
C LEU A 36 3.32 8.23 -0.18
N CYS A 37 2.35 9.10 -0.49
CA CYS A 37 1.78 9.19 -1.84
C CYS A 37 2.84 9.55 -2.89
N LEU A 38 3.70 10.53 -2.60
CA LEU A 38 4.81 10.90 -3.49
C LEU A 38 5.81 9.76 -3.66
N LEU A 39 6.12 9.03 -2.57
CA LEU A 39 6.98 7.86 -2.63
C LEU A 39 6.37 6.77 -3.52
N PHE A 40 5.07 6.48 -3.37
CA PHE A 40 4.36 5.54 -4.23
C PHE A 40 4.48 5.93 -5.71
N GLU A 41 4.20 7.19 -6.06
CA GLU A 41 4.27 7.64 -7.46
C GLU A 41 5.69 7.50 -8.02
N ARG A 42 6.73 7.82 -7.24
CA ARG A 42 8.13 7.63 -7.65
C ARG A 42 8.48 6.16 -7.84
N LEU A 43 8.03 5.30 -6.94
CA LEU A 43 8.25 3.85 -7.04
C LEU A 43 7.59 3.29 -8.29
N LEU A 44 6.35 3.71 -8.60
CA LEU A 44 5.64 3.27 -9.80
C LEU A 44 6.34 3.79 -11.06
N GLN A 45 6.70 5.07 -11.11
CA GLN A 45 7.38 5.67 -12.26
C GLN A 45 8.74 5.02 -12.54
N ARG A 46 9.53 4.75 -11.49
CA ARG A 46 10.88 4.16 -11.61
C ARG A 46 10.82 2.69 -12.02
N ASN A 47 9.95 1.89 -11.40
CA ASN A 47 9.98 0.44 -11.54
C ASN A 47 8.97 -0.09 -12.57
N GLU A 48 7.87 0.63 -12.82
CA GLU A 48 6.82 0.23 -13.77
C GLU A 48 6.44 1.39 -14.70
N PRO A 49 7.38 1.89 -15.52
CA PRO A 49 7.12 3.03 -16.41
C PRO A 49 5.98 2.76 -17.40
N GLN A 50 5.77 1.50 -17.81
CA GLN A 50 4.65 1.13 -18.68
C GLN A 50 3.29 1.37 -18.01
N LEU A 51 3.14 0.98 -16.74
CA LEU A 51 1.91 1.28 -15.99
C LEU A 51 1.75 2.79 -15.80
N TRP A 52 2.83 3.50 -15.48
CA TRP A 52 2.81 4.96 -15.35
C TRP A 52 2.30 5.66 -16.62
N PHE A 53 2.83 5.28 -17.78
CA PHE A 53 2.38 5.84 -19.06
C PHE A 53 0.95 5.44 -19.41
N HIS A 54 0.57 4.20 -19.12
CA HIS A 54 -0.79 3.74 -19.34
C HIS A 54 -1.81 4.54 -18.51
N PHE A 55 -1.57 4.71 -17.21
CA PHE A 55 -2.41 5.57 -16.35
C PHE A 55 -2.53 7.00 -16.89
N ARG A 56 -1.42 7.57 -17.37
CA ARG A 56 -1.44 8.90 -18.00
C ARG A 56 -2.25 8.92 -19.29
N PHE A 57 -2.17 7.89 -20.12
CA PHE A 57 -2.92 7.78 -21.38
C PHE A 57 -4.43 7.75 -21.13
N ILE A 58 -4.87 7.05 -20.08
CA ILE A 58 -6.29 6.94 -19.70
C ILE A 58 -6.74 8.06 -18.75
N ASN A 59 -5.89 9.07 -18.51
CA ASN A 59 -6.14 10.23 -17.65
C ASN A 59 -6.50 9.88 -16.19
N ILE A 60 -5.84 8.88 -15.62
CA ILE A 60 -6.01 8.49 -14.22
C ILE A 60 -4.73 8.79 -13.46
N GLN A 61 -4.86 9.42 -12.29
CA GLN A 61 -3.73 9.57 -11.38
C GLN A 61 -3.52 8.25 -10.61
N PRO A 62 -2.35 7.59 -10.68
CA PRO A 62 -2.15 6.29 -10.03
C PRO A 62 -2.44 6.32 -8.52
N VAL A 63 -2.15 7.44 -7.85
CA VAL A 63 -2.40 7.58 -6.41
C VAL A 63 -3.89 7.44 -6.07
N GLN A 64 -4.79 7.90 -6.95
CA GLN A 64 -6.23 7.83 -6.74
C GLN A 64 -6.70 6.38 -6.54
N VAL A 65 -6.07 5.44 -7.25
CA VAL A 65 -6.39 4.02 -7.21
C VAL A 65 -6.01 3.39 -5.86
N VAL A 66 -4.87 3.78 -5.29
CA VAL A 66 -4.31 3.16 -4.08
C VAL A 66 -4.51 3.98 -2.81
N PHE A 67 -5.02 5.21 -2.91
CA PHE A 67 -5.08 6.15 -1.79
C PHE A 67 -5.81 5.59 -0.57
N LYS A 68 -6.92 4.87 -0.78
CA LYS A 68 -7.69 4.24 0.29
C LYS A 68 -6.87 3.18 1.05
N TRP A 69 -5.99 2.45 0.35
CA TRP A 69 -5.10 1.48 0.97
C TRP A 69 -4.07 2.17 1.85
N LEU A 70 -3.44 3.24 1.34
CA LEU A 70 -2.43 4.00 2.08
C LEU A 70 -3.03 4.67 3.32
N MET A 71 -4.16 5.35 3.19
CA MET A 71 -4.87 6.01 4.30
C MET A 71 -5.25 5.03 5.42
N ARG A 72 -5.63 3.80 5.07
CA ARG A 72 -6.09 2.79 6.04
C ARG A 72 -5.01 1.83 6.50
N GLY A 73 -3.76 2.00 6.05
CA GLY A 73 -2.68 1.02 6.29
C GLY A 73 -3.09 -0.39 5.84
N PHE A 74 -3.82 -0.50 4.74
CA PHE A 74 -4.46 -1.72 4.18
C PHE A 74 -5.56 -2.38 5.04
N SER A 75 -5.96 -1.78 6.16
CA SER A 75 -7.07 -2.28 6.97
C SER A 75 -8.38 -2.31 6.17
N GLY A 76 -9.06 -3.46 6.20
CA GLY A 76 -10.28 -3.73 5.43
C GLY A 76 -10.05 -4.02 3.95
N HIS A 77 -8.79 -4.08 3.49
CA HIS A 77 -8.43 -4.44 2.12
C HIS A 77 -7.69 -5.78 2.04
N LEU A 78 -6.90 -6.13 3.06
CA LEU A 78 -6.22 -7.42 3.16
C LEU A 78 -6.94 -8.35 4.16
N PRO A 79 -6.82 -9.69 3.99
CA PRO A 79 -7.19 -10.63 5.05
C PRO A 79 -6.44 -10.34 6.35
N PRO A 80 -7.03 -10.58 7.54
CA PRO A 80 -6.44 -10.20 8.82
C PRO A 80 -5.02 -10.71 9.03
N GLU A 81 -4.72 -11.95 8.66
CA GLU A 81 -3.39 -12.53 8.77
C GLU A 81 -2.36 -11.80 7.90
N GLN A 82 -2.70 -11.54 6.64
CA GLN A 82 -1.82 -10.80 5.71
C GLN A 82 -1.62 -9.34 6.14
N LEU A 83 -2.66 -8.73 6.71
CA LEU A 83 -2.59 -7.39 7.29
C LEU A 83 -1.63 -7.34 8.48
N LEU A 84 -1.70 -8.32 9.38
CA LEU A 84 -0.82 -8.41 10.54
C LEU A 84 0.65 -8.59 10.10
N TYR A 85 0.92 -9.41 9.07
CA TYR A 85 2.27 -9.51 8.52
C TYR A 85 2.80 -8.18 7.98
N LEU A 86 1.96 -7.40 7.26
CA LEU A 86 2.35 -6.07 6.82
C LEU A 86 2.71 -5.17 8.01
N TRP A 87 1.91 -5.22 9.07
CA TRP A 87 2.13 -4.39 10.26
C TRP A 87 3.35 -4.82 11.05
N ASP A 88 3.65 -6.12 11.10
CA ASP A 88 4.91 -6.63 11.65
C ASP A 88 6.11 -6.10 10.87
N VAL A 89 6.02 -5.98 9.53
CA VAL A 89 7.08 -5.37 8.71
C VAL A 89 7.22 -3.87 9.02
N VAL A 90 6.11 -3.14 9.18
CA VAL A 90 6.16 -1.73 9.61
C VAL A 90 6.87 -1.58 10.96
N LEU A 91 6.59 -2.47 11.92
CA LEU A 91 7.27 -2.48 13.21
C LEU A 91 8.75 -2.84 13.09
N ALA A 92 9.09 -3.86 12.30
CA ALA A 92 10.46 -4.32 12.12
C ALA A 92 11.37 -3.26 11.49
N TYR A 93 10.86 -2.50 10.51
CA TYR A 93 11.59 -1.41 9.85
C TYR A 93 11.39 -0.04 10.50
N ASP A 94 10.48 0.07 11.47
CA ASP A 94 10.03 1.33 12.06
C ASP A 94 9.63 2.38 11.00
N SER A 95 8.94 1.95 9.93
CA SER A 95 8.69 2.79 8.75
C SER A 95 7.36 2.49 8.07
N LEU A 96 6.62 3.55 7.74
CA LEU A 96 5.41 3.55 6.92
C LEU A 96 5.69 3.47 5.42
N GLU A 97 6.95 3.60 4.99
CA GLU A 97 7.34 3.47 3.57
C GLU A 97 7.07 2.07 2.99
N VAL A 98 6.87 1.07 3.86
CA VAL A 98 6.42 -0.27 3.48
C VAL A 98 5.03 -0.23 2.80
N LEU A 99 4.16 0.72 3.17
CA LEU A 99 2.82 0.83 2.59
C LEU A 99 2.84 1.22 1.09
N PRO A 100 3.50 2.33 0.67
CA PRO A 100 3.61 2.65 -0.75
C PRO A 100 4.44 1.61 -1.53
N LEU A 101 5.41 0.96 -0.89
CA LEU A 101 6.13 -0.16 -1.48
C LEU A 101 5.19 -1.32 -1.84
N LEU A 102 4.35 -1.76 -0.89
CA LEU A 102 3.36 -2.81 -1.15
C LEU A 102 2.36 -2.38 -2.22
N ALA A 103 1.86 -1.14 -2.17
CA ALA A 103 0.92 -0.63 -3.16
C ALA A 103 1.49 -0.69 -4.59
N ALA A 104 2.74 -0.24 -4.77
CA ALA A 104 3.42 -0.33 -6.07
C ALA A 104 3.66 -1.79 -6.50
N ALA A 105 4.02 -2.66 -5.56
CA ALA A 105 4.23 -4.08 -5.81
C ALA A 105 2.94 -4.80 -6.26
N ILE A 106 1.79 -4.46 -5.68
CA ILE A 106 0.48 -5.00 -6.08
C ILE A 106 0.13 -4.58 -7.51
N LEU A 107 0.35 -3.31 -7.86
CA LEU A 107 0.14 -2.82 -9.23
C LEU A 107 1.06 -3.54 -10.23
N SER A 108 2.34 -3.71 -9.88
CA SER A 108 3.30 -4.50 -10.68
C SER A 108 2.84 -5.95 -10.85
N PHE A 109 2.35 -6.58 -9.77
CA PHE A 109 1.84 -7.94 -9.81
C PHE A 109 0.60 -8.11 -10.71
N ARG A 110 -0.27 -7.11 -10.76
CA ARG A 110 -1.49 -7.09 -11.60
C ARG A 110 -1.30 -6.38 -12.95
N LYS A 111 -0.06 -6.11 -13.34
CA LYS A 111 0.29 -5.25 -14.48
C LYS A 111 -0.44 -5.59 -15.77
N GLU A 112 -0.38 -6.83 -16.21
CA GLU A 112 -0.99 -7.25 -17.49
C GLU A 112 -2.50 -7.02 -17.50
N SER A 113 -3.17 -7.29 -16.38
CA SER A 113 -4.61 -7.05 -16.23
C SER A 113 -4.95 -5.56 -16.21
N ILE A 114 -4.11 -4.72 -15.62
CA ILE A 114 -4.29 -3.25 -15.62
C ILE A 114 -4.08 -2.70 -17.03
N LEU A 115 -3.05 -3.13 -17.75
CA LEU A 115 -2.76 -2.66 -19.11
C LEU A 115 -3.85 -3.04 -20.12
N ALA A 116 -4.67 -4.05 -19.82
CA ALA A 116 -5.75 -4.51 -20.67
C ALA A 116 -7.07 -3.72 -20.53
N VAL A 117 -7.12 -2.75 -19.61
CA VAL A 117 -8.33 -1.96 -19.32
C VAL A 117 -8.06 -0.47 -19.49
N ASP A 118 -9.10 0.35 -19.69
CA ASP A 118 -8.93 1.76 -20.10
C ASP A 118 -9.74 2.77 -19.29
N SER A 119 -10.33 2.36 -18.18
CA SER A 119 -11.17 3.21 -17.33
C SER A 119 -10.91 2.99 -15.84
N LEU A 120 -11.22 4.00 -15.02
CA LEU A 120 -11.00 3.91 -13.57
C LEU A 120 -11.78 2.76 -12.94
N GLN A 121 -13.03 2.59 -13.34
CA GLN A 121 -13.89 1.53 -12.81
C GLN A 121 -13.36 0.13 -13.13
N SER A 122 -12.79 -0.07 -14.32
CA SER A 122 -12.22 -1.36 -14.71
C SER A 122 -10.89 -1.63 -14.02
N VAL A 123 -10.04 -0.60 -13.82
CA VAL A 123 -8.84 -0.71 -12.98
C VAL A 123 -9.21 -1.07 -11.54
N GLU A 124 -10.20 -0.39 -10.95
CA GLU A 124 -10.70 -0.71 -9.61
C GLU A 124 -11.25 -2.14 -9.52
N ALA A 125 -11.93 -2.62 -10.57
CA ALA A 125 -12.41 -4.01 -10.63
C ALA A 125 -11.26 -5.03 -10.67
N VAL A 126 -10.20 -4.78 -11.44
CA VAL A 126 -8.98 -5.62 -11.46
C VAL A 126 -8.32 -5.69 -10.08
N LEU A 127 -8.44 -4.63 -9.29
CA LEU A 127 -7.79 -4.48 -7.98
C LEU A 127 -8.74 -4.72 -6.79
N ALA A 128 -10.00 -5.07 -7.03
CA ALA A 128 -11.00 -5.19 -5.98
C ALA A 128 -10.72 -6.35 -5.01
N ASP A 129 -10.20 -7.46 -5.53
CA ASP A 129 -9.88 -8.64 -4.75
C ASP A 129 -8.37 -8.77 -4.48
N LEU A 130 -8.00 -8.42 -3.25
CA LEU A 130 -6.65 -8.59 -2.70
C LEU A 130 -6.56 -9.81 -1.77
N SER A 131 -7.62 -10.59 -1.60
CA SER A 131 -7.66 -11.70 -0.63
C SER A 131 -6.71 -12.84 -0.97
N SER A 132 -6.40 -13.02 -2.26
CA SER A 132 -5.46 -14.00 -2.78
C SER A 132 -4.00 -13.59 -2.68
N LEU A 133 -3.70 -12.36 -2.22
CA LEU A 133 -2.34 -11.86 -2.16
C LEU A 133 -1.62 -12.35 -0.91
N ALA A 134 -0.43 -12.92 -1.13
CA ALA A 134 0.52 -13.20 -0.06
C ALA A 134 1.47 -12.00 0.08
N VAL A 135 1.32 -11.20 1.14
CA VAL A 135 2.06 -9.95 1.36
C VAL A 135 3.57 -10.20 1.42
N MET A 136 3.99 -11.20 2.20
CA MET A 136 5.41 -11.48 2.42
C MET A 136 6.15 -11.86 1.13
N PRO A 137 5.67 -12.82 0.31
CA PRO A 137 6.28 -13.10 -0.99
C PRO A 137 6.33 -11.89 -1.92
N ILE A 138 5.27 -11.08 -1.98
CA ILE A 138 5.22 -9.89 -2.84
C ILE A 138 6.30 -8.89 -2.41
N LEU A 139 6.36 -8.56 -1.11
CA LEU A 139 7.38 -7.65 -0.59
C LEU A 139 8.79 -8.20 -0.83
N GLN A 140 9.05 -9.47 -0.54
CA GLN A 140 10.35 -10.10 -0.77
C GLN A 140 10.76 -10.05 -2.25
N LEU A 141 9.85 -10.40 -3.17
CA LEU A 141 10.12 -10.32 -4.60
C LEU A 141 10.45 -8.89 -5.04
N THR A 142 9.75 -7.88 -4.53
CA THR A 142 10.03 -6.48 -4.85
C THR A 142 11.38 -6.02 -4.30
N LEU A 143 11.69 -6.38 -3.05
CA LEU A 143 12.98 -6.06 -2.41
C LEU A 143 14.16 -6.79 -3.08
N MET A 144 13.95 -8.01 -3.58
CA MET A 144 14.99 -8.79 -4.26
C MET A 144 15.20 -8.35 -5.72
N LYS A 145 14.14 -7.95 -6.42
CA LYS A 145 14.22 -7.46 -7.82
C LYS A 145 14.74 -6.02 -7.90
N GLY A 146 14.51 -5.21 -6.87
CA GLY A 146 14.95 -3.82 -6.83
C GLY A 146 16.22 -3.64 -6.01
N ASN A 147 17.32 -3.22 -6.64
CA ASN A 147 18.28 -2.35 -5.95
C ASN A 147 17.54 -1.04 -5.62
N ILE A 148 16.89 -0.98 -4.45
CA ILE A 148 16.28 0.24 -3.91
C ILE A 148 17.38 1.28 -3.71
#